data_AF-A0A0D3KM87-F1
#
_entry.id   AF-A0A0D3KM87-F1
#
_cell.length_a   1.000
_cell.length_b   1.000
_cell.length_c   1.000
_cell.angle_alpha   90.00
_cell.angle_beta   90.00
_cell.angle_gamma   90.00
#
_symmetry.space_group_name_H-M   'P 1'
#
loop_
_entity.id
_entity.type
_entity.pdbx_description
1 polymer ?
#
loop_
_entity_poly.entity_id
_entity_poly.type
_entity_poly.pdbx_seq_one_letter_code
_entity_poly.pdbx_strand_id
1 'polypeptide(L)'
;MIPLADWARSITLGNAALFRFWFSYLLEPFRSLPVELYDEQALAQRMAKGEAFDLTLPASYPKLYASGLSKLNAYIGSLCHGVPAEPMTKQYLFWLARGTTVVAACCGSFASLLLASLLQFLFLPYSTFVAIAYGLETVFTLYTGHALVFPLLSLAVRAALPPWLNPTLTLDARFLALFLLVDHAFCAVCLGWTPKGTPKPVPTRRVLASMAYGFLNCKTYYLVLLPACFGLELELLPWLLDASLGLSARVSGHLERYWQVHFYHIHRMGHITNVYNDAHKFHHYLHDCTPFDAHIFGGHVLGVSWYNKYAYPLELVMDTAPKELKGVVEWDGYRMEKVEEEGTVTLRFTPCATAEKALNKTPCK
;
A
#
# COMPACT_ATOMS: atom_id res chain seq x y z
N MET A 1 3.87 -7.84 -36.10
CA MET A 1 2.96 -7.06 -35.24
C MET A 1 1.94 -8.00 -34.66
N ILE A 2 1.73 -7.99 -33.34
CA ILE A 2 0.69 -8.79 -32.69
C ILE A 2 -0.68 -8.18 -33.07
N PRO A 3 -1.67 -8.96 -33.50
CA PRO A 3 -3.02 -8.44 -33.75
C PRO A 3 -3.60 -7.81 -32.48
N LEU A 4 -4.22 -6.63 -32.61
CA LEU A 4 -4.81 -5.90 -31.47
C LEU A 4 -5.79 -6.78 -30.66
N ALA A 5 -6.54 -7.65 -31.34
CA ALA A 5 -7.47 -8.59 -30.72
C ALA A 5 -6.76 -9.61 -29.82
N ASP A 6 -5.63 -10.17 -30.25
CA ASP A 6 -4.86 -11.16 -29.48
C ASP A 6 -4.19 -10.52 -28.26
N TRP A 7 -3.73 -9.28 -28.41
CA TRP A 7 -3.21 -8.48 -27.30
C TRP A 7 -4.31 -8.20 -26.26
N ALA A 8 -5.46 -7.67 -26.69
CA ALA A 8 -6.56 -7.35 -25.79
C ALA A 8 -7.05 -8.60 -25.05
N ARG A 9 -7.16 -9.73 -25.75
CA ARG A 9 -7.50 -11.04 -25.17
C ARG A 9 -6.47 -11.47 -24.13
N SER A 10 -5.19 -11.37 -24.43
CA SER A 10 -4.10 -11.76 -23.51
C SER A 10 -4.14 -10.93 -22.23
N ILE A 11 -4.29 -9.61 -22.34
CA ILE A 11 -4.40 -8.72 -21.17
C ILE A 11 -5.64 -9.03 -20.32
N THR A 12 -6.78 -9.28 -20.97
CA THR A 12 -8.03 -9.60 -20.28
C THR A 12 -7.89 -10.91 -19.49
N LEU A 13 -7.39 -11.97 -20.14
CA LEU A 13 -7.17 -13.26 -19.51
C LEU A 13 -6.14 -13.18 -18.37
N GLY A 14 -5.08 -12.40 -18.58
CA GLY A 14 -4.04 -12.21 -17.58
C GLY A 14 -4.56 -11.50 -16.32
N ASN A 15 -5.25 -10.36 -16.47
CA ASN A 15 -5.87 -9.67 -15.33
C ASN A 15 -6.93 -10.56 -14.64
N ALA A 16 -7.75 -11.28 -15.41
CA ALA A 16 -8.74 -12.21 -14.83
C ALA A 16 -8.07 -13.31 -14.00
N ALA A 17 -6.94 -13.86 -14.46
CA ALA A 17 -6.18 -14.85 -13.71
C ALA A 17 -5.56 -14.27 -12.43
N LEU A 18 -5.03 -13.04 -12.48
CA LEU A 18 -4.54 -12.33 -11.29
C LEU A 18 -5.66 -12.12 -10.28
N PHE A 19 -6.80 -11.55 -10.69
CA PHE A 19 -7.95 -11.36 -9.79
C PHE A 19 -8.45 -12.68 -9.21
N ARG A 20 -8.58 -13.73 -10.03
CA ARG A 20 -9.01 -15.06 -9.56
C ARG A 20 -8.06 -15.60 -8.49
N PHE A 21 -6.76 -15.50 -8.72
CA PHE A 21 -5.78 -15.92 -7.72
C PHE A 21 -5.90 -15.10 -6.44
N TRP A 22 -5.92 -13.77 -6.56
CA TRP A 22 -6.05 -12.88 -5.41
C TRP A 22 -7.31 -13.15 -4.60
N PHE A 23 -8.48 -13.26 -5.24
CA PHE A 23 -9.74 -13.58 -4.56
C PHE A 23 -9.73 -14.97 -3.90
N SER A 24 -9.05 -15.96 -4.49
CA SER A 24 -8.94 -17.30 -3.87
C SER A 24 -8.16 -17.29 -2.57
N TYR A 25 -7.25 -16.34 -2.38
CA TYR A 25 -6.48 -16.14 -1.15
C TYR A 25 -6.92 -14.92 -0.35
N LEU A 26 -8.06 -14.31 -0.69
CA LEU A 26 -8.57 -13.18 0.08
C LEU A 26 -9.01 -13.67 1.47
N LEU A 27 -9.86 -14.68 1.53
CA LEU A 27 -10.40 -15.16 2.82
C LEU A 27 -9.66 -16.36 3.41
N GLU A 28 -8.89 -17.07 2.59
CA GLU A 28 -8.19 -18.30 2.99
C GLU A 28 -7.18 -18.12 4.14
N PRO A 29 -6.38 -17.03 4.19
CA PRO A 29 -5.47 -16.80 5.29
C PRO A 29 -6.18 -16.72 6.65
N PHE A 30 -7.35 -16.09 6.71
CA PHE A 30 -8.14 -15.97 7.96
C PHE A 30 -8.78 -17.28 8.43
N ARG A 31 -8.76 -18.33 7.60
CA ARG A 31 -9.29 -19.66 7.94
C ARG A 31 -8.20 -20.63 8.38
N SER A 32 -6.97 -20.42 7.91
CA SER A 32 -5.91 -21.43 7.94
C SER A 32 -4.62 -20.96 8.60
N LEU A 33 -4.40 -19.65 8.75
CA LEU A 33 -3.24 -19.10 9.44
C LEU A 33 -3.55 -18.83 10.91
N PRO A 34 -2.60 -19.08 11.82
CA PRO A 34 -2.62 -18.52 13.16
C PRO A 34 -2.79 -16.99 13.11
N VAL A 35 -3.55 -16.43 14.06
CA VAL A 35 -3.86 -14.99 14.09
C VAL A 35 -2.61 -14.13 14.19
N GLU A 36 -1.58 -14.63 14.84
CA GLU A 36 -0.28 -13.99 14.98
C GLU A 36 0.48 -13.84 13.65
N LEU A 37 0.11 -14.58 12.60
CA LEU A 37 0.72 -14.42 11.28
C LEU A 37 0.07 -13.32 10.43
N TYR A 38 -1.11 -12.81 10.81
CA TYR A 38 -1.78 -11.74 10.07
C TYR A 38 -2.19 -10.53 10.91
N ASP A 39 -2.25 -10.63 12.25
CA ASP A 39 -2.49 -9.52 13.17
C ASP A 39 -1.21 -9.20 13.96
N GLU A 40 -0.59 -8.06 13.63
CA GLU A 40 0.61 -7.54 14.31
C GLU A 40 0.41 -7.42 15.82
N GLN A 41 -0.76 -6.96 16.26
CA GLN A 41 -1.01 -6.76 17.69
C GLN A 41 -1.10 -8.10 18.42
N ALA A 42 -1.67 -9.13 17.78
CA ALA A 42 -1.73 -10.46 18.35
C ALA A 42 -0.31 -11.05 18.51
N LEU A 43 0.54 -10.91 17.49
CA LEU A 43 1.94 -11.35 17.55
C LEU A 43 2.71 -10.58 18.63
N ALA A 44 2.60 -9.25 18.66
CA ALA A 44 3.27 -8.42 19.65
C ALA A 44 2.82 -8.74 21.08
N GLN A 45 1.53 -8.99 21.31
CA GLN A 45 1.00 -9.42 22.60
C GLN A 45 1.51 -10.81 23.00
N ARG A 46 1.66 -11.73 22.04
CA ARG A 46 2.22 -13.06 22.28
C ARG A 46 3.70 -12.96 22.67
N MET A 47 4.48 -12.16 21.95
CA MET A 47 5.90 -11.93 22.22
C MET A 47 6.15 -11.15 23.50
N ALA A 48 5.27 -10.22 23.88
CA ALA A 48 5.39 -9.47 25.12
C ALA A 48 5.34 -10.34 26.38
N LYS A 49 4.82 -11.57 26.28
CA LYS A 49 4.84 -12.55 27.38
C LYS A 49 6.25 -13.06 27.68
N GLY A 50 7.21 -12.92 26.76
CA GLY A 50 8.58 -13.38 26.93
C GLY A 50 8.72 -14.92 26.96
N GLU A 51 7.69 -15.64 26.53
CA GLU A 51 7.66 -17.10 26.52
C GLU A 51 7.96 -17.65 25.12
N ALA A 52 8.45 -18.89 25.04
CA ALA A 52 8.53 -19.61 23.78
C ALA A 52 7.12 -20.02 23.31
N PHE A 53 6.91 -20.04 21.99
CA PHE A 53 5.64 -20.45 21.40
C PHE A 53 5.82 -20.95 19.98
N ASP A 54 4.90 -21.82 19.56
CA ASP A 54 4.89 -22.43 18.24
C ASP A 54 3.64 -21.97 17.47
N LEU A 55 3.81 -21.55 16.22
CA LEU A 55 2.74 -21.27 15.28
C LEU A 55 2.71 -22.38 14.23
N THR A 56 1.72 -23.26 14.30
CA THR A 56 1.62 -24.44 13.43
C THR A 56 0.54 -24.27 12.37
N LEU A 57 0.85 -24.70 11.16
CA LEU A 57 -0.08 -24.74 10.03
C LEU A 57 0.13 -26.00 9.18
N PRO A 58 -0.87 -26.43 8.40
CA PRO A 58 -0.72 -27.57 7.49
C PRO A 58 0.39 -27.29 6.46
N ALA A 59 1.31 -28.24 6.27
CA ALA A 59 2.39 -28.10 5.28
C ALA A 59 1.89 -27.98 3.84
N SER A 60 0.64 -28.40 3.59
CA SER A 60 -0.02 -28.23 2.30
C SER A 60 -0.26 -26.76 1.95
N TYR A 61 -0.52 -25.89 2.93
CA TYR A 61 -0.85 -24.49 2.68
C TYR A 61 0.28 -23.71 1.98
N PRO A 62 1.50 -23.60 2.53
CA PRO A 62 2.59 -22.87 1.87
C PRO A 62 2.97 -23.51 0.53
N LYS A 63 2.92 -24.85 0.43
CA LYS A 63 3.19 -25.59 -0.82
C LYS A 63 2.17 -25.27 -1.92
N LEU A 64 0.87 -25.25 -1.58
CA LEU A 64 -0.20 -24.93 -2.52
C LEU A 64 -0.10 -23.48 -2.99
N TYR A 65 0.16 -22.54 -2.07
CA TYR A 65 0.35 -21.14 -2.42
C TYR A 65 1.54 -20.94 -3.36
N ALA A 66 2.71 -21.47 -3.02
CA ALA A 66 3.92 -21.35 -3.83
C ALA A 66 3.75 -21.99 -5.22
N SER A 67 3.15 -23.20 -5.27
CA SER A 67 2.82 -23.87 -6.53
C SER A 67 1.83 -23.05 -7.37
N GLY A 68 0.80 -22.51 -6.73
CA GLY A 68 -0.21 -21.66 -7.38
C GLY A 68 0.41 -20.39 -7.96
N LEU A 69 1.26 -19.70 -7.20
CA LEU A 69 1.96 -18.50 -7.66
C LEU A 69 2.92 -18.81 -8.81
N SER A 70 3.63 -19.93 -8.75
CA SER A 70 4.50 -20.39 -9.85
C SER A 70 3.71 -20.69 -11.12
N LYS A 71 2.56 -21.38 -11.00
CA LYS A 71 1.65 -21.66 -12.13
C LYS A 71 1.09 -20.38 -12.73
N LEU A 72 0.69 -19.43 -11.87
CA LEU A 72 0.21 -18.13 -12.30
C LEU A 72 1.32 -17.36 -13.03
N ASN A 73 2.55 -17.35 -12.51
CA ASN A 73 3.67 -16.70 -13.18
C ASN A 73 3.97 -17.31 -14.55
N ALA A 74 3.97 -18.64 -14.65
CA ALA A 74 4.13 -19.34 -15.92
C ALA A 74 3.00 -19.02 -16.91
N TYR A 75 1.74 -19.01 -16.44
CA TYR A 75 0.59 -18.65 -17.25
C TYR A 75 0.69 -17.22 -17.77
N ILE A 76 0.90 -16.24 -16.87
CA ILE A 76 1.07 -14.83 -17.24
C ILE A 76 2.27 -14.66 -18.17
N GLY A 77 3.37 -15.38 -17.95
CA GLY A 77 4.56 -15.36 -18.82
C GLY A 77 4.33 -15.94 -20.21
N SER A 78 3.33 -16.82 -20.38
CA SER A 78 2.97 -17.42 -21.67
C SER A 78 2.02 -16.56 -22.50
N LEU A 79 1.37 -15.56 -21.90
CA LEU A 79 0.45 -14.67 -22.59
C LEU A 79 1.22 -13.69 -23.48
N CYS A 80 0.55 -13.18 -24.51
CA CYS A 80 1.16 -12.16 -25.33
C CYS A 80 1.30 -10.86 -24.53
N HIS A 81 2.54 -10.41 -24.34
CA HIS A 81 2.79 -9.08 -23.81
C HIS A 81 2.69 -8.06 -24.95
N GLY A 82 2.11 -6.90 -24.64
CA GLY A 82 1.90 -5.84 -25.62
C GLY A 82 3.19 -5.31 -26.24
N VAL A 83 3.07 -4.15 -26.88
CA VAL A 83 4.20 -3.50 -27.53
C VAL A 83 5.37 -3.43 -26.53
N PRO A 84 6.51 -4.08 -26.81
CA PRO A 84 7.69 -3.98 -25.97
C PRO A 84 8.22 -2.55 -26.08
N ALA A 85 7.75 -1.69 -25.20
CA ALA A 85 8.29 -0.35 -25.02
C ALA A 85 9.36 -0.42 -23.93
N GLU A 86 10.47 0.27 -24.15
CA GLU A 86 11.47 0.47 -23.10
C GLU A 86 10.82 1.11 -21.86
N PRO A 87 11.29 0.80 -20.64
CA PRO A 87 10.71 1.34 -19.40
C PRO A 87 10.57 2.88 -19.41
N MET A 88 11.53 3.58 -20.00
CA MET A 88 11.50 5.04 -20.14
C MET A 88 10.35 5.52 -21.02
N THR A 89 10.10 4.84 -22.14
CA THR A 89 8.99 5.17 -23.05
C THR A 89 7.64 4.94 -22.36
N LYS A 90 7.50 3.82 -21.64
CA LYS A 90 6.31 3.56 -20.81
C LYS A 90 6.09 4.66 -19.78
N GLN A 91 7.17 5.15 -19.16
CA GLN A 91 7.13 6.25 -18.19
C GLN A 91 6.61 7.55 -18.81
N TYR A 92 7.11 7.95 -19.98
CA TYR A 92 6.65 9.17 -20.65
C TYR A 92 5.17 9.07 -21.08
N LEU A 93 4.76 7.93 -21.62
CA LEU A 93 3.37 7.68 -21.99
C LEU A 93 2.46 7.70 -20.75
N PHE A 94 2.94 7.17 -19.64
CA PHE A 94 2.26 7.24 -18.36
C PHE A 94 2.10 8.68 -17.87
N TRP A 95 3.15 9.51 -17.90
CA TRP A 95 3.04 10.92 -17.54
C TRP A 95 2.12 11.71 -18.45
N LEU A 96 2.09 11.40 -19.75
CA LEU A 96 1.17 12.01 -20.70
C LEU A 96 -0.29 11.66 -20.36
N ALA A 97 -0.57 10.38 -20.09
CA ALA A 97 -1.90 9.94 -19.66
C ALA A 97 -2.30 10.67 -18.36
N ARG A 98 -1.39 10.76 -17.38
CA ARG A 98 -1.61 11.46 -16.11
C ARG A 98 -1.87 12.96 -16.27
N GLY A 99 -1.08 13.65 -17.10
CA GLY A 99 -1.34 15.05 -17.44
C GLY A 99 -2.71 15.23 -18.11
N THR A 100 -3.10 14.30 -18.97
CA THR A 100 -4.45 14.28 -19.57
C THR A 100 -5.53 14.09 -18.52
N THR A 101 -5.32 13.24 -17.50
CA THR A 101 -6.23 13.07 -16.36
C THR A 101 -6.37 14.35 -15.53
N VAL A 102 -5.27 15.07 -15.27
CA VAL A 102 -5.28 16.37 -14.58
C VAL A 102 -6.10 17.39 -15.37
N VAL A 103 -5.85 17.52 -16.67
CA VAL A 103 -6.62 18.43 -17.54
C VAL A 103 -8.11 18.06 -17.52
N ALA A 104 -8.44 16.77 -17.65
CA ALA A 104 -9.81 16.31 -17.60
C ALA A 104 -10.51 16.60 -16.26
N ALA A 105 -9.79 16.47 -15.13
CA ALA A 105 -10.29 16.83 -13.81
C ALA A 105 -10.62 18.34 -13.72
N CYS A 106 -9.72 19.19 -14.21
CA CYS A 106 -9.92 20.64 -14.24
C CYS A 106 -11.07 21.08 -15.16
N CYS A 107 -11.40 20.30 -16.19
CA CYS A 107 -12.55 20.57 -17.07
C CYS A 107 -13.90 20.17 -16.46
N GLY A 108 -13.93 19.52 -15.29
CA GLY A 108 -15.17 19.21 -14.55
C GLY A 108 -16.03 18.07 -15.11
N SER A 109 -15.57 17.35 -16.13
CA SER A 109 -16.29 16.20 -16.69
C SER A 109 -15.81 14.90 -16.06
N PHE A 110 -16.64 14.30 -15.20
CA PHE A 110 -16.33 13.00 -14.57
C PHE A 110 -16.11 11.89 -15.61
N ALA A 111 -16.91 11.86 -16.68
CA ALA A 111 -16.76 10.88 -17.75
C ALA A 111 -15.43 11.03 -18.48
N SER A 112 -15.01 12.27 -18.78
CA SER A 112 -13.72 12.54 -19.41
C SER A 112 -12.57 12.20 -18.49
N LEU A 113 -12.70 12.49 -17.19
CA LEU A 113 -11.74 12.12 -16.16
C LEU A 113 -11.56 10.60 -16.09
N LEU A 114 -12.66 9.85 -16.01
CA LEU A 114 -12.65 8.40 -16.00
C LEU A 114 -12.00 7.84 -17.26
N LEU A 115 -12.42 8.30 -18.44
CA LEU A 115 -11.85 7.84 -19.71
C LEU A 115 -10.34 8.13 -19.81
N ALA A 116 -9.91 9.34 -19.44
CA ALA A 116 -8.50 9.71 -19.43
C ALA A 116 -7.69 8.86 -18.44
N SER A 117 -8.25 8.54 -17.27
CA SER A 117 -7.60 7.66 -16.29
C SER A 117 -7.42 6.23 -16.80
N LEU A 118 -8.33 5.71 -17.62
CA LEU A 118 -8.26 4.36 -18.18
C LEU A 118 -7.19 4.20 -19.28
N LEU A 119 -6.77 5.29 -19.93
CA LEU A 119 -5.75 5.27 -20.98
C LEU A 119 -4.40 4.71 -20.50
N GLN A 120 -4.09 4.83 -19.21
CA GLN A 120 -2.84 4.29 -18.65
C GLN A 120 -2.73 2.76 -18.83
N PHE A 121 -3.86 2.05 -18.81
CA PHE A 121 -3.89 0.59 -18.93
C PHE A 121 -3.62 0.10 -20.35
N LEU A 122 -3.60 1.01 -21.33
CA LEU A 122 -3.12 0.69 -22.68
C LEU A 122 -1.61 0.41 -22.68
N PHE A 123 -0.86 1.11 -21.83
CA PHE A 123 0.60 1.04 -21.77
C PHE A 123 1.11 0.20 -20.61
N LEU A 124 0.31 0.10 -19.55
CA LEU A 124 0.63 -0.60 -18.29
C LEU A 124 -0.53 -1.53 -17.89
N PRO A 125 -0.88 -2.52 -18.73
CA PRO A 125 -2.12 -3.28 -18.60
C PRO A 125 -2.24 -4.10 -17.31
N TYR A 126 -1.13 -4.59 -16.76
CA TYR A 126 -1.15 -5.32 -15.49
C TYR A 126 -1.16 -4.41 -14.26
N SER A 127 -0.99 -3.09 -14.45
CA SER A 127 -1.20 -2.13 -13.36
C SER A 127 -2.67 -2.03 -12.94
N THR A 128 -3.63 -2.46 -13.78
CA THR A 128 -5.06 -2.49 -13.41
C THR A 128 -5.32 -3.35 -12.18
N PHE A 129 -4.74 -4.56 -12.12
CA PHE A 129 -4.83 -5.42 -10.96
C PHE A 129 -4.34 -4.71 -9.69
N VAL A 130 -3.16 -4.09 -9.75
CA VAL A 130 -2.55 -3.44 -8.60
C VAL A 130 -3.32 -2.19 -8.18
N ALA A 131 -3.76 -1.37 -9.14
CA ALA A 131 -4.56 -0.17 -8.89
C ALA A 131 -5.89 -0.50 -8.19
N ILE A 132 -6.58 -1.56 -8.64
CA ILE A 132 -7.81 -2.02 -7.99
C ILE A 132 -7.52 -2.55 -6.58
N ALA A 133 -6.47 -3.35 -6.42
CA ALA A 133 -6.10 -3.88 -5.11
C ALA A 133 -5.77 -2.77 -4.10
N TYR A 134 -5.02 -1.75 -4.53
CA TYR A 134 -4.71 -0.56 -3.73
C TYR A 134 -5.93 0.35 -3.50
N GLY A 135 -6.82 0.48 -4.48
CA GLY A 135 -8.08 1.19 -4.29
C GLY A 135 -8.93 0.54 -3.20
N LEU A 136 -9.00 -0.79 -3.20
CA LEU A 136 -9.69 -1.56 -2.16
C LEU A 136 -9.01 -1.42 -0.80
N GLU A 137 -7.67 -1.46 -0.74
CA GLU A 137 -6.91 -1.10 0.48
C GLU A 137 -7.37 0.24 1.02
N THR A 138 -7.26 1.26 0.18
CA THR A 138 -7.40 2.65 0.55
C THR A 138 -8.83 2.93 1.03
N VAL A 139 -9.83 2.37 0.34
CA VAL A 139 -11.24 2.50 0.74
C VAL A 139 -11.52 1.76 2.05
N PHE A 140 -11.17 0.47 2.15
CA PHE A 140 -11.56 -0.35 3.29
C PHE A 140 -10.73 -0.10 4.55
N THR A 141 -9.44 0.20 4.40
CA THR A 141 -8.51 0.29 5.53
C THR A 141 -8.30 1.73 5.97
N LEU A 142 -8.03 2.64 5.02
CA LEU A 142 -7.69 4.03 5.34
C LEU A 142 -8.95 4.88 5.50
N TYR A 143 -9.86 4.83 4.52
CA TYR A 143 -10.97 5.76 4.45
C TYR A 143 -12.27 5.29 5.09
N THR A 144 -12.42 4.01 5.46
CA THR A 144 -13.65 3.54 6.10
C THR A 144 -13.89 4.24 7.44
N GLY A 145 -12.86 4.45 8.25
CA GLY A 145 -12.98 5.24 9.48
C GLY A 145 -13.50 6.65 9.20
N HIS A 146 -12.92 7.34 8.21
CA HIS A 146 -13.37 8.67 7.80
C HIS A 146 -14.81 8.67 7.26
N ALA A 147 -15.16 7.71 6.41
CA ALA A 147 -16.49 7.58 5.82
C ALA A 147 -17.59 7.32 6.84
N LEU A 148 -17.27 6.70 7.98
CA LEU A 148 -18.20 6.47 9.09
C LEU A 148 -18.23 7.64 10.09
N VAL A 149 -17.05 8.13 10.48
CA VAL A 149 -16.90 9.13 11.55
C VAL A 149 -17.33 10.52 11.08
N PHE A 150 -16.95 10.95 9.88
CA PHE A 150 -17.22 12.31 9.43
C PHE A 150 -18.71 12.64 9.31
N PRO A 151 -19.56 11.80 8.68
CA PRO A 151 -20.99 12.08 8.63
C PRO A 151 -21.61 12.20 10.02
N LEU A 152 -21.20 11.34 10.97
CA LEU A 152 -21.69 11.37 12.34
C LEU A 152 -21.24 12.62 13.10
N LEU A 153 -19.96 13.00 12.98
CA LEU A 153 -19.42 14.21 13.60
C LEU A 153 -20.05 15.47 13.00
N SER A 154 -20.18 15.55 11.68
CA SER A 154 -20.86 16.66 11.01
C SER A 154 -22.30 16.80 11.50
N LEU A 155 -23.06 15.71 11.59
CA LEU A 155 -24.42 15.73 12.14
C LEU A 155 -24.44 16.20 13.60
N ALA A 156 -23.53 15.68 14.44
CA ALA A 156 -23.45 16.07 15.85
C ALA A 156 -23.09 17.56 16.03
N VAL A 157 -22.11 18.06 15.27
CA VAL A 157 -21.70 19.46 15.29
C VAL A 157 -22.83 20.37 14.83
N ARG A 158 -23.50 20.05 13.71
CA ARG A 158 -24.64 20.84 13.21
C ARG A 158 -25.82 20.87 14.18
N ALA A 159 -26.04 19.78 14.93
CA ALA A 159 -27.12 19.70 15.91
C ALA A 159 -26.78 20.46 17.20
N ALA A 160 -25.51 20.47 17.62
CA ALA A 160 -25.08 21.03 18.89
C ALA A 160 -24.64 22.50 18.80
N LEU A 161 -24.17 22.96 17.65
CA LEU A 161 -23.50 24.25 17.50
C LEU A 161 -24.12 25.10 16.38
N PRO A 162 -24.21 26.43 16.56
CA PRO A 162 -24.61 27.35 15.51
C PRO A 162 -23.56 27.42 14.37
N PRO A 163 -23.97 27.75 13.13
CA PRO A 163 -23.08 27.72 11.96
C PRO A 163 -21.80 28.56 12.07
N TRP A 164 -21.83 29.68 12.80
CA TRP A 164 -20.66 30.54 12.98
C TRP A 164 -19.54 29.88 13.82
N LEU A 165 -19.86 28.83 14.59
CA LEU A 165 -18.88 27.99 15.28
C LEU A 165 -18.38 26.80 14.45
N ASN A 166 -18.94 26.58 13.26
CA ASN A 166 -18.52 25.54 12.33
C ASN A 166 -18.15 26.16 10.96
N PRO A 167 -17.03 26.90 10.89
CA PRO A 167 -16.63 27.55 9.64
C PRO A 167 -16.40 26.51 8.54
N THR A 168 -16.78 26.87 7.32
CA THR A 168 -16.58 26.04 6.14
C THR A 168 -15.41 26.55 5.29
N LEU A 169 -14.79 25.63 4.57
CA LEU A 169 -13.74 25.89 3.60
C LEU A 169 -14.15 25.31 2.25
N THR A 170 -14.29 26.15 1.24
CA THR A 170 -14.64 25.71 -0.12
C THR A 170 -13.41 25.17 -0.84
N LEU A 171 -13.53 23.99 -1.44
CA LEU A 171 -12.53 23.46 -2.36
C LEU A 171 -12.63 24.21 -3.68
N ASP A 172 -11.68 25.09 -3.93
CA ASP A 172 -11.55 25.84 -5.18
C ASP A 172 -10.09 25.90 -5.65
N ALA A 173 -9.83 26.62 -6.75
CA ALA A 173 -8.49 26.80 -7.28
C ALA A 173 -7.54 27.51 -6.29
N ARG A 174 -8.07 28.37 -5.41
CA ARG A 174 -7.27 29.09 -4.41
C ARG A 174 -6.85 28.15 -3.30
N PHE A 175 -7.78 27.31 -2.81
CA PHE A 175 -7.49 26.23 -1.87
C PHE A 175 -6.43 25.28 -2.45
N LEU A 176 -6.59 24.83 -3.69
CA LEU A 176 -5.60 23.95 -4.34
C LEU A 176 -4.21 24.59 -4.42
N ALA A 177 -4.13 25.85 -4.84
CA ALA A 177 -2.86 26.57 -4.90
C ALA A 177 -2.21 26.70 -3.51
N LEU A 178 -3.00 27.07 -2.50
CA LEU A 178 -2.52 27.17 -1.12
C LEU A 178 -2.08 25.81 -0.57
N PHE A 179 -2.86 24.76 -0.81
CA PHE A 179 -2.54 23.38 -0.41
C PHE A 179 -1.18 22.96 -0.99
N LEU A 180 -0.96 23.15 -2.29
CA LEU A 180 0.30 22.80 -2.94
C LEU A 180 1.48 23.63 -2.42
N LEU A 181 1.28 24.92 -2.14
CA LEU A 181 2.31 25.77 -1.57
C LEU A 181 2.71 25.33 -0.17
N VAL A 182 1.73 25.05 0.69
CA VAL A 182 1.95 24.59 2.07
C VAL A 182 2.65 23.23 2.07
N ASP A 183 2.15 22.29 1.27
CA ASP A 183 2.74 20.96 1.12
C ASP A 183 4.19 21.03 0.58
N HIS A 184 4.47 21.90 -0.40
CA HIS A 184 5.83 22.11 -0.91
C HIS A 184 6.75 22.74 0.13
N ALA A 185 6.25 23.71 0.90
CA ALA A 185 7.00 24.33 1.99
C ALA A 185 7.35 23.31 3.07
N PHE A 186 6.42 22.42 3.45
CA PHE A 186 6.71 21.32 4.37
C PHE A 186 7.78 20.38 3.82
N CYS A 187 7.72 19.99 2.55
CA CYS A 187 8.77 19.19 1.94
C CYS A 187 10.15 19.88 2.02
N ALA A 188 10.22 21.19 1.77
CA ALA A 188 11.46 21.96 1.86
C ALA A 188 12.00 22.04 3.30
N VAL A 189 11.13 22.26 4.29
CA VAL A 189 11.49 22.22 5.72
C VAL A 189 12.05 20.86 6.09
N CYS A 190 11.41 19.78 5.63
CA CYS A 190 11.84 18.39 5.87
C CYS A 190 13.22 18.04 5.32
N LEU A 191 13.79 18.84 4.40
CA LEU A 191 15.18 18.66 3.94
C LEU A 191 16.20 19.09 5.01
N GLY A 192 15.86 20.09 5.82
CA GLY A 192 16.73 20.63 6.86
C GLY A 192 16.40 20.13 8.26
N TRP A 193 15.15 19.69 8.49
CA TRP A 193 14.68 19.35 9.83
C TRP A 193 13.55 18.32 9.79
N THR A 194 13.65 17.30 10.65
CA THR A 194 12.54 16.38 10.92
C THR A 194 12.32 16.26 12.43
N PRO A 195 11.15 15.80 12.89
CA PRO A 195 10.92 15.50 14.31
C PRO A 195 11.90 14.48 14.89
N LYS A 196 12.54 13.65 14.05
CA LYS A 196 13.57 12.68 14.43
C LYS A 196 14.99 13.27 14.47
N GLY A 197 15.14 14.56 14.18
CA GLY A 197 16.41 15.29 14.15
C GLY A 197 16.78 15.81 12.76
N THR A 198 17.99 16.33 12.65
CA THR A 198 18.53 16.89 11.40
C THR A 198 18.84 15.77 10.40
N PRO A 199 18.23 15.77 9.21
CA PRO A 199 18.51 14.79 8.17
C PRO A 199 19.96 14.87 7.68
N LYS A 200 20.48 13.78 7.12
CA LYS A 200 21.75 13.83 6.40
C LYS A 200 21.61 14.73 5.17
N PRO A 201 22.60 15.60 4.88
CA PRO A 201 22.57 16.45 3.70
C PRO A 201 22.40 15.62 2.43
N VAL A 202 21.48 16.03 1.57
CA VAL A 202 21.23 15.40 0.27
C VAL A 202 21.78 16.31 -0.83
N PRO A 203 22.54 15.79 -1.81
CA PRO A 203 23.06 16.61 -2.91
C PRO A 203 21.95 17.35 -3.67
N THR A 204 22.15 18.62 -4.02
CA THR A 204 21.14 19.46 -4.72
C THR A 204 20.60 18.81 -5.98
N ARG A 205 21.45 18.14 -6.77
CA ARG A 205 21.02 17.39 -7.96
C ARG A 205 19.96 16.34 -7.63
N ARG A 206 20.13 15.62 -6.52
CA ARG A 206 19.17 14.61 -6.06
C ARG A 206 17.91 15.26 -5.53
N VAL A 207 18.00 16.39 -4.83
CA VAL A 207 16.83 17.17 -4.39
C VAL A 207 16.01 17.64 -5.59
N LEU A 208 16.63 18.24 -6.61
CA LEU A 208 15.94 18.71 -7.81
C LEU A 208 15.30 17.55 -8.60
N ALA A 209 15.98 16.42 -8.69
CA ALA A 209 15.39 15.21 -9.26
C ALA A 209 14.15 14.81 -8.45
N SER A 210 14.26 14.67 -7.13
CA SER A 210 13.12 14.33 -6.26
C SER A 210 11.99 15.36 -6.32
N MET A 211 12.28 16.65 -6.50
CA MET A 211 11.25 17.68 -6.71
C MET A 211 10.51 17.47 -8.02
N ALA A 212 11.23 17.32 -9.14
CA ALA A 212 10.62 17.12 -10.45
C ALA A 212 9.84 15.80 -10.52
N TYR A 213 10.47 14.69 -10.12
CA TYR A 213 9.87 13.37 -10.14
C TYR A 213 8.75 13.22 -9.10
N GLY A 214 8.98 13.69 -7.87
CA GLY A 214 7.99 13.67 -6.79
C GLY A 214 6.80 14.56 -7.07
N PHE A 215 6.97 15.69 -7.76
CA PHE A 215 5.84 16.50 -8.23
C PHE A 215 5.00 15.73 -9.25
N LEU A 216 5.63 15.20 -10.31
CA LEU A 216 4.94 14.48 -11.38
C LEU A 216 4.27 13.19 -10.90
N ASN A 217 4.79 12.54 -9.86
CA ASN A 217 4.26 11.26 -9.38
C ASN A 217 3.39 11.37 -8.11
N CYS A 218 3.69 12.26 -7.17
CA CYS A 218 2.97 12.33 -5.89
C CYS A 218 1.97 13.50 -5.84
N LYS A 219 2.22 14.62 -6.54
CA LYS A 219 1.36 15.81 -6.45
C LYS A 219 0.24 15.84 -7.49
N THR A 220 0.45 15.17 -8.61
CA THR A 220 -0.54 14.97 -9.67
C THR A 220 -1.79 14.22 -9.20
N TYR A 221 -1.72 13.41 -8.14
CA TYR A 221 -2.91 12.86 -7.47
C TYR A 221 -3.81 13.96 -6.91
N TYR A 222 -3.24 14.92 -6.15
CA TYR A 222 -4.00 16.05 -5.61
C TYR A 222 -4.55 16.96 -6.70
N LEU A 223 -3.80 17.13 -7.80
CA LEU A 223 -4.23 17.85 -8.99
C LEU A 223 -5.35 17.14 -9.78
N VAL A 224 -5.70 15.91 -9.42
CA VAL A 224 -6.84 15.19 -9.99
C VAL A 224 -7.99 15.15 -9.00
N LEU A 225 -7.71 14.78 -7.74
CA LEU A 225 -8.71 14.66 -6.69
C LEU A 225 -9.35 16.00 -6.35
N LEU A 226 -8.56 17.04 -6.06
CA LEU A 226 -9.11 18.31 -5.58
C LEU A 226 -9.96 19.01 -6.65
N PRO A 227 -9.54 19.10 -7.94
CA PRO A 227 -10.41 19.62 -8.99
C PRO A 227 -11.69 18.81 -9.20
N ALA A 228 -11.63 17.48 -9.06
CA ALA A 228 -12.82 16.63 -9.14
C ALA A 228 -13.83 16.90 -8.00
N CYS A 229 -13.39 17.53 -6.91
CA CYS A 229 -14.19 17.91 -5.76
C CYS A 229 -14.43 19.42 -5.64
N PHE A 230 -14.13 20.23 -6.68
CA PHE A 230 -14.34 21.66 -6.62
C PHE A 230 -15.81 22.03 -6.35
N GLY A 231 -16.00 23.05 -5.52
CA GLY A 231 -17.30 23.48 -5.02
C GLY A 231 -17.76 22.74 -3.76
N LEU A 232 -17.07 21.70 -3.32
CA LEU A 232 -17.37 21.05 -2.04
C LEU A 232 -16.99 21.98 -0.87
N GLU A 233 -17.91 22.14 0.08
CA GLU A 233 -17.67 22.87 1.32
C GLU A 233 -17.29 21.91 2.44
N LEU A 234 -16.09 22.07 2.99
CA LEU A 234 -15.58 21.28 4.10
C LEU A 234 -15.83 21.99 5.42
N GLU A 235 -16.54 21.33 6.32
CA GLU A 235 -16.77 21.82 7.69
C GLU A 235 -15.54 21.60 8.55
N LEU A 236 -14.90 22.68 9.00
CA LEU A 236 -13.60 22.58 9.66
C LEU A 236 -13.68 21.95 11.05
N LEU A 237 -14.78 22.13 11.79
CA LEU A 237 -14.85 21.66 13.17
C LEU A 237 -14.90 20.13 13.29
N PRO A 238 -15.69 19.38 12.50
CA PRO A 238 -15.59 17.92 12.45
C PRO A 238 -14.16 17.43 12.15
N TRP A 239 -13.45 18.07 11.21
CA TRP A 239 -12.06 17.75 10.90
C TRP A 239 -11.13 17.98 12.10
N LEU A 240 -11.27 19.11 12.81
CA LEU A 240 -10.47 19.41 14.00
C LEU A 240 -10.75 18.44 15.16
N LEU A 241 -12.01 18.09 15.37
CA LEU A 241 -12.41 17.13 16.40
C LEU A 241 -11.84 15.74 16.12
N ASP A 242 -11.97 15.27 14.88
CA ASP A 242 -11.40 13.98 14.49
C ASP A 242 -9.87 13.98 14.60
N ALA A 243 -9.20 15.04 14.14
CA ALA A 243 -7.75 15.17 14.26
C ALA A 243 -7.27 15.18 15.72
N SER A 244 -8.03 15.80 16.62
CA SER A 244 -7.69 15.88 18.05
C SER A 244 -7.97 14.59 18.80
N LEU A 245 -9.08 13.92 18.47
CA LEU A 245 -9.54 12.73 19.17
C LEU A 245 -9.07 11.43 18.52
N GLY A 246 -8.65 11.45 17.25
CA GLY A 246 -8.24 10.30 16.46
C GLY A 246 -9.36 9.28 16.25
N LEU A 247 -10.60 9.71 16.04
CA LEU A 247 -11.76 8.80 15.99
C LEU A 247 -11.72 7.93 14.72
N SER A 248 -11.54 8.54 13.55
CA SER A 248 -11.39 7.81 12.28
C SER A 248 -10.20 6.85 12.33
N ALA A 249 -9.07 7.31 12.88
CA ALA A 249 -7.88 6.49 13.03
C ALA A 249 -8.12 5.26 13.91
N ARG A 250 -8.88 5.37 15.01
CA ARG A 250 -9.25 4.21 15.83
C ARG A 250 -10.10 3.20 15.06
N VAL A 251 -11.09 3.67 14.29
CA VAL A 251 -11.94 2.79 13.47
C VAL A 251 -11.12 2.11 12.37
N SER A 252 -10.35 2.90 11.61
CA SER A 252 -9.48 2.40 10.54
C SER A 252 -8.42 1.42 11.06
N GLY A 253 -7.83 1.69 12.23
CA GLY A 253 -6.83 0.80 12.84
C GLY A 253 -7.36 -0.58 13.27
N HIS A 254 -8.68 -0.76 13.40
CA HIS A 254 -9.26 -2.10 13.56
C HIS A 254 -9.31 -2.86 12.22
N LEU A 255 -9.56 -2.16 11.12
CA LEU A 255 -9.67 -2.74 9.78
C LEU A 255 -8.29 -3.01 9.15
N GLU A 256 -7.31 -2.15 9.45
CA GLU A 256 -5.94 -2.27 8.97
C GLU A 256 -5.29 -3.61 9.35
N ARG A 257 -5.64 -4.18 10.51
CA ARG A 257 -5.13 -5.49 10.97
C ARG A 257 -5.33 -6.59 9.96
N TYR A 258 -6.42 -6.54 9.21
CA TYR A 258 -6.75 -7.55 8.21
C TYR A 258 -6.02 -7.32 6.89
N TRP A 259 -5.57 -6.09 6.62
CA TRP A 259 -4.98 -5.76 5.33
C TRP A 259 -3.58 -6.31 5.12
N GLN A 260 -2.86 -6.55 6.20
CA GLN A 260 -1.44 -6.88 6.13
C GLN A 260 -1.15 -8.17 5.35
N VAL A 261 -1.99 -9.18 5.54
CA VAL A 261 -1.87 -10.43 4.76
C VAL A 261 -2.27 -10.24 3.29
N HIS A 262 -3.23 -9.35 3.01
CA HIS A 262 -3.58 -9.00 1.63
C HIS A 262 -2.45 -8.27 0.93
N PHE A 263 -1.79 -7.34 1.63
CA PHE A 263 -0.60 -6.66 1.15
C PHE A 263 0.48 -7.66 0.77
N TYR A 264 0.77 -8.66 1.61
CA TYR A 264 1.71 -9.73 1.29
C TYR A 264 1.36 -10.42 -0.05
N HIS A 265 0.09 -10.81 -0.25
CA HIS A 265 -0.33 -11.45 -1.48
C HIS A 265 -0.14 -10.55 -2.71
N ILE A 266 -0.58 -9.29 -2.63
CA ILE A 266 -0.44 -8.31 -3.71
C ILE A 266 1.05 -8.05 -4.01
N HIS A 267 1.88 -7.93 -2.98
CA HIS A 267 3.34 -7.79 -3.10
C HIS A 267 3.97 -8.95 -3.84
N ARG A 268 3.67 -10.20 -3.45
CA ARG A 268 4.18 -11.40 -4.13
C ARG A 268 3.71 -11.48 -5.59
N MET A 269 2.46 -11.10 -5.86
CA MET A 269 1.94 -11.04 -7.24
C MET A 269 2.58 -9.90 -8.06
N GLY A 270 2.99 -8.81 -7.42
CA GLY A 270 3.76 -7.73 -8.02
C GLY A 270 5.09 -8.19 -8.63
N HIS A 271 5.66 -9.29 -8.16
CA HIS A 271 6.90 -9.89 -8.69
C HIS A 271 6.72 -10.86 -9.87
N ILE A 272 5.47 -11.14 -10.29
CA ILE A 272 5.20 -11.95 -11.50
C ILE A 272 5.79 -11.24 -12.72
N THR A 273 6.47 -11.95 -13.61
CA THR A 273 7.33 -11.41 -14.69
C THR A 273 6.78 -10.16 -15.38
N ASN A 274 5.51 -10.16 -15.76
CA ASN A 274 4.92 -9.07 -16.54
C ASN A 274 4.20 -8.03 -15.67
N VAL A 275 3.65 -8.45 -14.53
CA VAL A 275 3.16 -7.52 -13.50
C VAL A 275 4.29 -6.68 -12.95
N TYR A 276 5.47 -7.28 -12.80
CA TYR A 276 6.67 -6.61 -12.35
C TYR A 276 7.00 -5.46 -13.30
N ASN A 277 7.13 -5.74 -14.59
CA ASN A 277 7.49 -4.71 -15.57
C ASN A 277 6.42 -3.62 -15.77
N ASP A 278 5.15 -3.90 -15.50
CA ASP A 278 4.05 -2.94 -15.75
C ASP A 278 3.57 -2.22 -14.49
N ALA A 279 3.88 -2.71 -13.29
CA ALA A 279 3.36 -2.15 -12.04
C ALA A 279 4.41 -1.99 -10.94
N HIS A 280 5.17 -3.06 -10.64
CA HIS A 280 6.08 -3.07 -9.50
C HIS A 280 7.42 -2.37 -9.83
N LYS A 281 8.06 -2.70 -10.94
CA LYS A 281 9.39 -2.22 -11.33
C LYS A 281 9.58 -0.71 -11.22
N PHE A 282 8.54 0.09 -11.48
CA PHE A 282 8.62 1.55 -11.45
C PHE A 282 9.04 2.10 -10.07
N HIS A 283 8.63 1.52 -8.94
CA HIS A 283 9.06 2.06 -7.63
C HIS A 283 10.53 1.80 -7.32
N HIS A 284 11.17 0.81 -7.98
CA HIS A 284 12.61 0.55 -7.81
C HIS A 284 13.47 1.57 -8.54
N TYR A 285 13.00 2.07 -9.69
CA TYR A 285 13.73 3.10 -10.46
C TYR A 285 13.42 4.51 -9.99
N LEU A 286 12.24 4.69 -9.41
CA LEU A 286 11.71 5.96 -8.99
C LEU A 286 11.07 5.70 -7.62
N HIS A 287 11.84 5.83 -6.54
CA HIS A 287 11.33 5.64 -5.18
C HIS A 287 9.98 6.34 -5.03
N ASP A 288 8.96 5.58 -4.61
CA ASP A 288 7.57 6.03 -4.41
C ASP A 288 6.81 6.44 -5.67
N CYS A 289 7.28 6.00 -6.84
CA CYS A 289 6.62 6.24 -8.12
C CYS A 289 6.21 4.92 -8.74
N THR A 290 4.91 4.71 -8.78
CA THR A 290 4.28 3.58 -9.45
C THR A 290 3.20 4.08 -10.39
N PRO A 291 2.78 3.31 -11.40
CA PRO A 291 1.64 3.69 -12.23
C PRO A 291 0.44 3.99 -11.33
N PHE A 292 -0.07 5.21 -11.47
CA PHE A 292 -1.10 6.01 -10.77
C PHE A 292 -1.60 5.64 -9.39
N ASP A 293 -1.58 4.37 -8.99
CA ASP A 293 -2.13 3.84 -7.74
C ASP A 293 -1.39 2.57 -7.26
N ALA A 294 -0.32 2.14 -7.91
CA ALA A 294 0.50 1.02 -7.43
C ALA A 294 1.45 1.41 -6.28
N HIS A 295 1.16 2.53 -5.59
CA HIS A 295 1.97 3.11 -4.51
C HIS A 295 2.10 2.16 -3.33
N ILE A 296 1.27 1.11 -3.33
CA ILE A 296 1.38 -0.06 -2.49
C ILE A 296 2.83 -0.58 -2.38
N PHE A 297 3.63 -0.48 -3.45
CA PHE A 297 5.02 -0.95 -3.44
C PHE A 297 6.07 0.14 -3.21
N GLY A 298 5.68 1.41 -3.35
CA GLY A 298 6.58 2.56 -3.29
C GLY A 298 6.11 3.53 -2.21
N GLY A 299 6.68 3.38 -1.03
CA GLY A 299 6.51 4.31 0.09
C GLY A 299 6.22 3.58 1.38
N HIS A 300 6.45 4.26 2.50
CA HIS A 300 6.01 3.85 3.84
C HIS A 300 4.48 3.85 3.99
N VAL A 301 3.74 3.39 2.97
CA VAL A 301 2.36 2.94 3.15
C VAL A 301 2.39 1.88 4.26
N LEU A 302 1.38 1.87 5.10
CA LEU A 302 1.28 1.03 6.30
C LEU A 302 1.68 -0.43 6.03
N GLY A 303 1.38 -0.95 4.83
CA GLY A 303 1.81 -2.27 4.34
C GLY A 303 3.32 -2.48 4.19
N VAL A 304 4.13 -1.50 3.73
CA VAL A 304 5.59 -1.65 3.57
C VAL A 304 6.32 -1.56 4.92
N SER A 305 5.85 -0.69 5.83
CA SER A 305 6.36 -0.64 7.20
C SER A 305 6.07 -1.94 7.93
N TRP A 306 4.85 -2.46 7.81
CA TRP A 306 4.51 -3.78 8.33
C TRP A 306 5.30 -4.87 7.64
N TYR A 307 5.43 -4.88 6.31
CA TYR A 307 6.15 -5.94 5.59
C TYR A 307 7.61 -6.03 6.05
N ASN A 308 8.29 -4.89 6.11
CA ASN A 308 9.67 -4.81 6.58
C ASN A 308 9.84 -5.18 8.05
N LYS A 309 8.77 -5.10 8.86
CA LYS A 309 8.86 -5.41 10.29
C LYS A 309 8.28 -6.78 10.65
N TYR A 310 7.24 -7.27 9.99
CA TYR A 310 6.39 -8.38 10.43
C TYR A 310 5.99 -9.35 9.31
N ALA A 311 6.34 -9.10 8.04
CA ALA A 311 6.16 -10.13 7.01
C ALA A 311 7.15 -11.29 7.17
N TYR A 312 8.23 -11.12 7.94
CA TYR A 312 9.27 -12.15 8.11
C TYR A 312 8.74 -13.51 8.62
N PRO A 313 7.93 -13.59 9.69
CA PRO A 313 7.24 -14.82 10.08
C PRO A 313 6.50 -15.49 8.91
N LEU A 314 5.74 -14.70 8.16
CA LEU A 314 4.96 -15.18 7.02
C LEU A 314 5.87 -15.62 5.86
N GLU A 315 6.95 -14.88 5.56
CA GLU A 315 7.92 -15.24 4.53
C GLU A 315 8.66 -16.54 4.84
N LEU A 316 9.03 -16.75 6.11
CA LEU A 316 9.72 -17.95 6.55
C LEU A 316 8.80 -19.17 6.44
N VAL A 317 7.54 -19.04 6.84
CA VAL A 317 6.53 -20.10 6.71
C VAL A 317 6.23 -20.41 5.24
N MET A 318 6.16 -19.38 4.39
CA MET A 318 5.75 -19.52 2.98
C MET A 318 6.92 -19.87 2.04
N ASP A 319 8.13 -20.12 2.57
CA ASP A 319 9.36 -20.37 1.80
C ASP A 319 9.74 -19.27 0.80
N THR A 320 9.28 -18.06 1.07
CA THR A 320 9.53 -16.88 0.23
C THR A 320 10.65 -16.01 0.75
N ALA A 321 11.17 -16.28 1.95
CA ALA A 321 12.30 -15.59 2.54
C ALA A 321 13.56 -15.67 1.62
N PRO A 322 14.37 -14.60 1.57
CA PRO A 322 15.69 -14.61 0.94
C PRO A 322 16.51 -15.82 1.39
N LYS A 323 17.37 -16.36 0.50
CA LYS A 323 18.20 -17.54 0.80
C LYS A 323 19.04 -17.38 2.07
N GLU A 324 19.43 -16.14 2.36
CA GLU A 324 20.25 -15.74 3.53
C GLU A 324 19.47 -15.80 4.86
N LEU A 325 18.13 -15.84 4.80
CA LEU A 325 17.23 -15.88 5.97
C LEU A 325 16.58 -17.26 6.16
N LYS A 326 17.05 -18.30 5.45
CA LYS A 326 16.48 -19.63 5.55
C LYS A 326 16.96 -20.37 6.80
N GLY A 327 16.01 -20.90 7.58
CA GLY A 327 16.26 -21.74 8.74
C GLY A 327 15.97 -21.03 10.05
N VAL A 328 16.87 -20.14 10.46
CA VAL A 328 16.80 -19.43 11.75
C VAL A 328 17.00 -17.93 11.55
N VAL A 329 16.08 -17.13 12.09
CA VAL A 329 16.14 -15.66 12.02
C VAL A 329 15.98 -15.08 13.41
N GLU A 330 16.89 -14.19 13.82
CA GLU A 330 16.68 -13.36 15.01
C GLU A 330 15.88 -12.11 14.64
N TRP A 331 14.77 -11.90 15.34
CA TRP A 331 13.84 -10.82 15.06
C TRP A 331 13.15 -10.38 16.34
N ASP A 332 13.25 -9.08 16.64
CA ASP A 332 12.63 -8.40 17.79
C ASP A 332 12.79 -9.14 19.14
N GLY A 333 14.02 -9.59 19.42
CA GLY A 333 14.35 -10.30 20.67
C GLY A 333 13.98 -11.78 20.69
N TYR A 334 13.50 -12.33 19.57
CA TYR A 334 13.17 -13.74 19.41
C TYR A 334 14.00 -14.40 18.32
N ARG A 335 14.39 -15.64 18.55
CA ARG A 335 14.88 -16.56 17.53
C ARG A 335 13.68 -17.30 16.94
N MET A 336 13.44 -17.10 15.65
CA MET A 336 12.42 -17.79 14.87
C MET A 336 13.06 -18.95 14.10
N GLU A 337 12.47 -20.13 14.19
CA GLU A 337 12.94 -21.33 13.49
C GLU A 337 11.77 -22.01 12.77
N LYS A 338 11.96 -22.32 11.49
CA LYS A 338 11.00 -23.13 10.74
C LYS A 338 11.31 -24.61 10.98
N VAL A 339 10.37 -25.32 11.57
CA VAL A 339 10.42 -26.77 11.77
C VAL A 339 9.39 -27.41 10.85
N GLU A 340 9.84 -28.31 9.97
CA GLU A 340 8.95 -29.09 9.11
C GLU A 340 8.80 -30.50 9.69
N GLU A 341 7.57 -30.88 9.98
CA GLU A 341 7.21 -32.22 10.42
C GLU A 341 6.21 -32.83 9.42
N GLU A 342 5.94 -34.13 9.53
CA GLU A 342 5.07 -34.81 8.58
C GLU A 342 3.66 -34.21 8.60
N GLY A 343 3.30 -33.48 7.53
CA GLY A 343 2.00 -32.84 7.36
C GLY A 343 1.87 -31.44 7.94
N THR A 344 2.85 -30.93 8.69
CA THR A 344 2.81 -29.61 9.33
C THR A 344 4.08 -28.79 9.11
N VAL A 345 3.93 -27.48 9.14
CA VAL A 345 5.02 -26.52 9.24
C VAL A 345 4.78 -25.74 10.53
N THR A 346 5.79 -25.71 11.39
CA THR A 346 5.77 -24.99 12.66
C THR A 346 6.80 -23.89 12.64
N LEU A 347 6.38 -22.66 12.93
CA LEU A 347 7.26 -21.55 13.21
C LEU A 347 7.46 -21.45 14.72
N ARG A 348 8.64 -21.84 15.20
CA ARG A 348 9.01 -21.83 16.62
C ARG A 348 9.66 -20.51 16.97
N PHE A 349 9.10 -19.84 17.97
CA PHE A 349 9.63 -18.61 18.57
C PHE A 349 10.28 -18.95 19.90
N THR A 350 11.58 -18.68 20.02
CA THR A 350 12.34 -18.84 21.27
C THR A 350 12.90 -17.49 21.69
N PRO A 351 12.62 -16.98 22.91
CA PRO A 351 13.21 -15.74 23.38
C PRO A 351 14.75 -15.81 23.33
N CYS A 352 15.41 -14.78 22.80
CA CYS A 352 16.86 -14.70 22.88
C CYS A 352 17.27 -14.42 24.33
N ALA A 353 18.35 -15.03 24.83
CA ALA A 353 18.85 -14.82 26.20
C ALA A 353 19.14 -13.35 26.56
N THR A 354 19.30 -12.49 25.56
CA THR A 354 19.44 -11.03 25.69
C THR A 354 18.11 -10.29 25.88
N ALA A 355 16.96 -10.88 25.53
CA ALA A 355 15.63 -10.29 25.70
C ALA A 355 15.16 -10.26 27.17
N GLU A 356 15.59 -11.21 28.01
CA GLU A 356 15.35 -11.19 29.47
C GLU A 356 15.91 -9.92 30.15
N LYS A 357 16.96 -9.31 29.58
CA LYS A 357 17.52 -8.04 30.09
C LYS A 357 16.83 -6.78 29.54
N ALA A 358 16.16 -6.88 28.39
CA ALA A 358 15.48 -5.74 27.76
C ALA A 358 14.04 -5.57 28.28
N LEU A 359 13.32 -6.68 28.53
CA LEU A 359 11.95 -6.67 29.06
C LEU A 359 11.87 -6.23 30.54
N ASN A 360 12.97 -6.31 31.28
CA ASN A 360 13.08 -5.79 32.66
C ASN A 360 13.39 -4.29 32.75
N LYS A 361 13.48 -3.58 31.62
CA LYS A 361 13.44 -2.11 31.63
C LYS A 361 11.99 -1.67 31.53
N THR A 362 11.37 -1.54 32.70
CA THR A 362 10.15 -0.78 32.93
C THR A 362 10.10 0.45 32.00
N PRO A 363 9.01 0.69 31.25
CA PRO A 363 8.83 2.02 30.67
C PRO A 363 8.72 3.00 31.85
N CYS A 364 9.72 3.86 32.02
CA CYS A 364 9.52 5.06 32.80
C CYS A 364 8.36 5.83 32.15
N LYS A 365 7.41 6.21 33.00
CA LYS A 365 6.14 6.88 32.68
C LYS A 365 6.27 8.02 31.68
#